data_AF-E4KRC8-F1
#
_entry.id   AF-E4KRC8-F1
#
_cell.length_a   1.000
_cell.length_b   1.000
_cell.length_c   1.000
_cell.angle_alpha   90.00
_cell.angle_beta   90.00
_cell.angle_gamma   90.00
#
_symmetry.space_group_name_H-M   'P 1'
#
loop_
_entity.id
_entity.type
_entity.pdbx_description
1 polymer ?
#
loop_
_entity_poly.entity_id
_entity_poly.type
_entity_poly.pdbx_seq_one_letter_code
_entity_poly.pdbx_strand_id
1 'polypeptide(L)'
;MPAYDQLDFLLFSRPGSGDDLYDLYLDLGQRHYHLEHLDAEMEVMEDPLEGNLRRSRVNKLRLDFEKLGLLDWPYQKLDEVSARGDWPLIYNFVDDLDDEEYYCMGDLNDPSSLDKLHRLLEEHLGITFGLRG
;
A
#
# COMPACT_ATOMS: atom_id res chain seq x y z
N MET A 1 12.66 -8.71 13.25
CA MET A 1 11.47 -8.19 12.55
C MET A 1 11.68 -6.69 12.43
N PRO A 2 11.50 -6.11 11.23
CA PRO A 2 11.55 -4.67 11.05
C PRO A 2 10.56 -3.98 11.99
N ALA A 3 10.90 -2.78 12.44
CA ALA A 3 10.03 -1.98 13.30
C ALA A 3 9.21 -0.98 12.47
N TYR A 4 8.04 -0.58 12.97
CA TYR A 4 7.12 0.30 12.25
C TYR A 4 7.66 1.71 11.99
N ASP A 5 8.71 2.12 12.67
CA ASP A 5 9.46 3.36 12.39
C ASP A 5 10.44 3.21 11.22
N GLN A 6 10.79 1.99 10.82
CA GLN A 6 11.65 1.66 9.67
C GLN A 6 10.88 1.49 8.35
N LEU A 7 9.54 1.46 8.38
CA LEU A 7 8.73 1.44 7.16
C LEU A 7 8.89 2.77 6.40
N ASP A 8 9.50 2.77 5.22
CA ASP A 8 9.76 4.00 4.46
C ASP A 8 8.65 4.28 3.45
N PHE A 9 8.17 3.26 2.73
CA PHE A 9 7.04 3.39 1.82
C PHE A 9 6.09 2.19 1.81
N LEU A 10 4.88 2.42 1.29
CA LEU A 10 3.84 1.41 1.08
C LEU A 10 3.23 1.59 -0.32
N LEU A 11 3.09 0.52 -1.10
CA LEU A 11 2.44 0.51 -2.42
C LEU A 11 1.16 -0.34 -2.36
N PHE A 12 0.00 0.28 -2.28
CA PHE A 12 -1.27 -0.44 -2.14
C PHE A 12 -2.08 -0.38 -3.43
N SER A 13 -2.29 -1.53 -4.06
CA SER A 13 -3.05 -1.62 -5.31
C SER A 13 -4.47 -2.13 -5.04
N ARG A 14 -5.48 -1.54 -5.68
CA ARG A 14 -6.88 -1.94 -5.47
C ARG A 14 -7.63 -2.00 -6.80
N PRO A 15 -8.32 -3.11 -7.12
CA PRO A 15 -9.15 -3.17 -8.31
C PRO A 15 -10.21 -2.07 -8.31
N GLY A 16 -10.44 -1.45 -9.46
CA GLY A 16 -11.53 -0.51 -9.70
C GLY A 16 -12.77 -1.20 -10.28
N SER A 17 -13.57 -0.45 -11.03
CA SER A 17 -14.75 -0.99 -11.71
C SER A 17 -14.42 -1.59 -13.09
N GLY A 18 -14.23 -2.91 -13.14
CA GLY A 18 -13.94 -3.64 -14.38
C GLY A 18 -12.54 -4.23 -14.33
N ASP A 19 -11.75 -3.96 -15.35
CA ASP A 19 -10.36 -4.42 -15.47
C ASP A 19 -9.35 -3.29 -15.16
N ASP A 20 -9.79 -2.23 -14.48
CA ASP A 20 -8.95 -1.10 -14.03
C ASP A 20 -8.38 -1.32 -12.62
N LEU A 21 -7.34 -0.56 -12.28
CA LEU A 21 -6.60 -0.67 -11.03
C LEU A 21 -6.27 0.72 -10.48
N TYR A 22 -6.37 0.88 -9.17
CA TYR A 22 -5.83 2.02 -8.45
C TYR A 22 -4.52 1.62 -7.79
N ASP A 23 -3.45 2.39 -7.98
CA ASP A 23 -2.15 2.11 -7.36
C ASP A 23 -1.73 3.29 -6.49
N LEU A 24 -1.70 3.07 -5.17
CA LEU A 24 -1.35 4.08 -4.18
C LEU A 24 0.09 3.88 -3.70
N TYR A 25 0.98 4.79 -4.06
CA TYR A 25 2.30 4.91 -3.45
C TYR A 25 2.27 5.90 -2.27
N LEU A 26 2.72 5.46 -1.10
CA LEU A 26 2.76 6.24 0.12
C LEU A 26 4.19 6.27 0.66
N ASP A 27 4.85 7.42 0.52
CA ASP A 27 6.18 7.68 1.07
C ASP A 27 6.03 8.30 2.48
N LEU A 28 6.31 7.51 3.51
CA LEU A 28 6.19 7.91 4.91
C LEU A 28 7.38 8.78 5.36
N GLY A 29 8.55 8.65 4.73
CA GLY A 29 9.75 9.43 5.00
C GLY A 29 9.61 10.88 4.51
N GLN A 30 9.25 11.05 3.24
CA GLN A 30 8.95 12.34 2.61
C GLN A 30 7.58 12.89 3.02
N ARG A 31 6.70 12.01 3.51
CA ARG A 31 5.30 12.30 3.88
C ARG A 31 4.50 12.72 2.66
N HIS A 32 4.61 11.93 1.60
CA HIS A 32 3.97 12.18 0.32
C HIS A 32 3.13 10.97 -0.07
N TYR A 33 2.04 11.19 -0.79
CA TYR A 33 1.30 10.11 -1.44
C TYR A 33 1.09 10.45 -2.92
N HIS A 34 1.01 9.41 -3.74
CA HIS A 34 0.74 9.46 -5.17
C HIS A 34 -0.20 8.31 -5.51
N LEU A 35 -1.34 8.62 -6.12
CA LEU A 35 -2.37 7.64 -6.48
C LEU A 35 -2.61 7.71 -7.98
N GLU A 36 -2.38 6.59 -8.66
CA GLU A 36 -2.66 6.42 -10.08
C GLU A 36 -3.92 5.58 -10.28
N HIS A 37 -4.64 5.87 -11.35
CA HIS A 37 -5.72 5.04 -11.86
C HIS A 37 -5.32 4.54 -13.24
N LEU A 38 -5.17 3.23 -13.33
CA LEU A 38 -4.57 2.50 -14.44
C LEU A 38 -5.63 1.66 -15.13
N ASP A 39 -5.55 1.55 -16.46
CA ASP A 39 -6.38 0.62 -17.22
C ASP A 39 -5.79 -0.80 -17.22
N ALA A 40 -6.44 -1.71 -17.95
CA ALA A 40 -6.03 -3.10 -18.10
C ALA A 40 -4.65 -3.27 -18.76
N GLU A 41 -4.15 -2.25 -19.49
CA GLU A 41 -2.83 -2.23 -20.12
C GLU A 41 -1.78 -1.55 -19.23
N MET A 42 -2.15 -1.18 -17.99
CA MET A 42 -1.34 -0.44 -17.03
C MET A 42 -1.01 0.99 -17.49
N GLU A 43 -1.81 1.57 -18.39
CA GLU A 43 -1.69 2.96 -18.79
C GLU A 43 -2.49 3.86 -17.85
N VAL A 44 -1.94 5.03 -17.52
CA VAL A 44 -2.59 6.01 -16.65
C VAL A 44 -3.82 6.60 -17.35
N MET A 45 -4.99 6.42 -16.75
CA MET A 45 -6.29 6.83 -17.31
C MET A 45 -6.63 8.29 -17.04
N GLU A 46 -6.16 8.85 -15.92
CA GLU A 46 -6.46 10.21 -15.47
C GLU A 46 -5.28 10.83 -14.72
N ASP A 47 -5.30 12.16 -14.53
CA ASP A 47 -4.25 12.86 -13.79
C ASP A 47 -4.09 12.27 -12.38
N PRO A 48 -2.88 11.85 -11.99
CA PRO A 48 -2.65 11.27 -10.68
C PRO A 48 -3.02 12.20 -9.52
N LEU A 49 -3.55 11.61 -8.44
CA LEU A 49 -3.82 12.34 -7.21
C LEU A 49 -2.62 12.27 -6.28
N GLU A 50 -1.99 13.41 -6.02
CA GLU A 50 -0.82 13.51 -5.16
C GLU A 50 -1.00 14.51 -4.02
N GLY A 51 -0.21 14.36 -2.95
CA GLY A 51 -0.27 15.30 -1.85
C GLY A 51 0.68 15.03 -0.71
N ASN A 52 0.85 16.05 0.13
CA ASN A 52 1.71 16.01 1.31
C ASN A 52 0.91 15.71 2.59
N LEU A 53 1.45 14.84 3.42
CA LEU A 53 0.91 14.46 4.72
C LEU A 53 1.57 15.25 5.85
N ARG A 54 0.75 15.63 6.83
CA ARG A 54 1.25 16.20 8.08
C ARG A 54 2.01 15.11 8.86
N ARG A 55 3.07 15.49 9.57
CA ARG A 55 3.83 14.56 10.45
C ARG A 55 2.90 13.83 11.44
N SER A 56 1.92 14.53 12.01
CA SER A 56 0.94 13.89 12.91
C SER A 56 0.06 12.85 12.23
N ARG A 57 -0.21 12.99 10.93
CA ARG A 57 -0.98 12.01 10.14
C ARG A 57 -0.14 10.77 9.87
N VAL A 58 1.14 10.94 9.51
CA VAL A 58 2.09 9.84 9.32
C VAL A 58 2.29 9.05 10.62
N ASN A 59 2.45 9.74 11.76
CA ASN A 59 2.56 9.06 13.05
C ASN A 59 1.31 8.24 13.38
N LYS A 60 0.10 8.73 13.06
CA LYS A 60 -1.13 7.96 13.23
C LYS A 60 -1.17 6.76 12.27
N LEU A 61 -0.82 6.94 10.99
CA LEU A 61 -0.72 5.84 10.02
C LEU A 61 0.15 4.70 10.55
N ARG A 62 1.36 5.02 11.06
CA ARG A 62 2.27 4.01 11.64
C ARG A 62 1.63 3.25 12.81
N LEU A 63 0.97 3.97 13.73
CA LEU A 63 0.25 3.34 14.85
C LEU A 63 -0.92 2.47 14.40
N ASP A 64 -1.64 2.87 13.35
CA ASP A 64 -2.78 2.10 12.85
C ASP A 64 -2.32 0.89 12.02
N PHE A 65 -1.19 0.99 11.30
CA PHE A 65 -0.50 -0.16 10.71
C PHE A 65 0.01 -1.15 11.77
N GLU A 66 0.48 -0.64 12.92
CA GLU A 66 0.87 -1.45 14.08
C GLU A 66 -0.30 -2.21 14.67
N LYS A 67 -1.44 -1.53 14.91
CA LYS A 67 -2.65 -2.21 15.38
C LYS A 67 -3.18 -3.25 14.40
N LEU A 68 -2.96 -3.02 13.10
CA LEU A 68 -3.35 -3.95 12.04
C LEU A 68 -2.40 -5.16 11.92
N GLY A 69 -1.24 -5.10 12.58
CA GLY A 69 -0.22 -6.15 12.49
C GLY A 69 0.38 -6.25 11.08
N LEU A 70 0.41 -5.15 10.31
CA LEU A 70 0.91 -5.13 8.93
C LEU A 70 2.28 -5.82 8.75
N LEU A 71 3.22 -5.65 9.69
CA LEU A 71 4.55 -6.27 9.63
C LEU A 71 4.56 -7.76 9.98
N ASP A 72 3.49 -8.25 10.61
CA ASP A 72 3.31 -9.65 10.97
C ASP A 72 2.65 -10.44 9.83
N TRP A 73 2.17 -9.75 8.78
CA TRP A 73 1.57 -10.40 7.64
C TRP A 73 2.63 -11.18 6.85
N PRO A 74 2.29 -12.37 6.34
CA PRO A 74 3.23 -13.15 5.55
C PRO A 74 3.59 -12.41 4.27
N TYR A 75 4.89 -12.22 4.08
CA TYR A 75 5.46 -11.53 2.93
C TYR A 75 6.37 -12.47 2.15
N GLN A 76 6.59 -12.14 0.87
CA GLN A 76 7.49 -12.84 -0.04
C GLN A 76 8.37 -11.81 -0.75
N LYS A 77 9.60 -12.18 -1.08
CA LYS A 77 10.54 -11.32 -1.80
C LYS A 77 10.12 -11.21 -3.27
N LEU A 78 10.23 -10.02 -3.87
CA LEU A 78 9.76 -9.75 -5.23
C LEU A 78 10.57 -10.46 -6.34
N ASP A 79 11.68 -11.12 -6.02
CA ASP A 79 12.54 -11.78 -7.02
C ASP A 79 11.92 -13.05 -7.66
N GLU A 80 10.82 -13.59 -7.11
CA GLU A 80 10.28 -14.91 -7.50
C GLU A 80 8.97 -14.89 -8.30
N VAL A 81 8.28 -13.75 -8.47
CA VAL A 81 6.98 -13.74 -9.18
C VAL A 81 6.87 -12.63 -10.22
N SER A 82 6.67 -13.09 -11.45
CA SER A 82 6.31 -12.30 -12.62
C SER A 82 4.90 -11.70 -12.50
N ALA A 83 4.84 -10.39 -12.77
CA ALA A 83 3.68 -9.62 -13.26
C ALA A 83 2.52 -9.34 -12.28
N ARG A 84 2.35 -8.03 -12.03
CA ARG A 84 1.35 -7.25 -11.29
C ARG A 84 -0.13 -7.47 -11.70
N GLY A 85 -0.57 -8.69 -11.97
CA GLY A 85 -1.94 -8.97 -12.44
C GLY A 85 -2.99 -9.18 -11.33
N ASP A 86 -2.58 -9.71 -10.17
CA ASP A 86 -3.52 -10.22 -9.15
C ASP A 86 -3.33 -9.60 -7.74
N TRP A 87 -2.46 -8.61 -7.58
CA TRP A 87 -1.90 -8.28 -6.25
C TRP A 87 -2.51 -7.03 -5.63
N PRO A 88 -3.12 -7.12 -4.44
CA PRO A 88 -3.73 -5.99 -3.76
C PRO A 88 -2.77 -5.17 -2.86
N LEU A 89 -1.51 -5.58 -2.67
CA LEU A 89 -0.56 -4.86 -1.81
C LEU A 89 0.91 -5.26 -2.05
N ILE A 90 1.77 -4.26 -2.21
CA ILE A 90 3.25 -4.35 -2.22
C ILE A 90 3.74 -3.41 -1.11
N TYR A 91 4.66 -3.83 -0.25
CA TYR A 91 5.26 -2.90 0.70
C TYR A 91 6.73 -3.19 0.88
N ASN A 92 7.53 -2.14 1.00
CA ASN A 92 8.96 -2.26 1.17
C ASN A 92 9.34 -1.79 2.58
N PHE A 93 10.22 -2.54 3.23
CA PHE A 93 10.93 -2.07 4.41
C PHE A 93 12.30 -1.66 3.98
N VAL A 94 12.70 -0.44 4.35
CA VAL A 94 14.13 -0.13 4.38
C VAL A 94 14.70 -0.94 5.54
N ASP A 95 15.13 -2.17 5.25
CA ASP A 95 16.21 -2.76 6.03
C ASP A 95 17.49 -2.16 5.45
N ASP A 96 18.28 -1.49 6.28
CA ASP A 96 19.53 -0.78 5.94
C ASP A 96 20.64 -1.71 5.38
N LEU A 97 20.29 -2.86 4.81
CA LEU A 97 21.22 -3.90 4.42
C LEU A 97 21.06 -4.43 2.99
N ASP A 98 19.90 -4.32 2.32
CA ASP A 98 19.75 -4.62 0.89
C ASP A 98 18.47 -3.96 0.34
N ASP A 99 18.52 -3.38 -0.88
CA ASP A 99 17.40 -2.75 -1.61
C ASP A 99 16.33 -3.80 -2.04
N GLU A 100 15.78 -4.58 -1.11
CA GLU A 100 14.88 -5.70 -1.42
C GLU A 100 13.40 -5.31 -1.27
N GLU A 101 12.63 -5.44 -2.36
CA GLU A 101 11.18 -5.24 -2.34
C GLU A 101 10.45 -6.51 -1.89
N TYR A 102 9.43 -6.34 -1.05
CA TYR A 102 8.58 -7.43 -0.56
C TYR A 102 7.13 -7.22 -0.99
N TYR A 103 6.39 -8.32 -1.15
CA TYR A 103 4.95 -8.29 -1.43
C TYR A 103 4.18 -9.11 -0.40
N CYS A 104 2.93 -8.74 -0.17
CA CYS A 104 2.07 -9.38 0.80
C CYS A 104 0.62 -9.43 0.32
N MET A 105 -0.05 -10.53 0.58
CA MET A 105 -1.45 -10.74 0.18
C MET A 105 -2.44 -10.48 1.33
N GLY A 106 -2.02 -9.82 2.40
CA GLY A 106 -2.79 -9.64 3.63
C GLY A 106 -2.50 -10.67 4.71
N ASP A 107 -3.24 -10.61 5.81
CA ASP A 107 -3.19 -11.61 6.88
C ASP A 107 -3.96 -12.86 6.44
N LEU A 108 -3.28 -14.00 6.36
CA LEU A 108 -3.90 -15.28 5.99
C LEU A 108 -4.96 -15.75 6.99
N ASN A 109 -4.94 -15.23 8.22
CA ASN A 109 -5.92 -15.54 9.26
C ASN A 109 -7.09 -14.56 9.30
N ASP A 110 -6.99 -13.42 8.60
CA ASP A 110 -8.04 -12.41 8.53
C ASP A 110 -8.29 -12.00 7.07
N PRO A 111 -9.27 -12.65 6.39
CA PRO A 111 -9.63 -12.34 5.01
C PRO A 111 -10.04 -10.88 4.75
N SER A 112 -10.35 -10.11 5.80
CA SER A 112 -10.76 -8.70 5.71
C SER A 112 -9.61 -7.71 5.92
N SER A 113 -8.38 -8.19 6.16
CA SER A 113 -7.25 -7.34 6.57
C SER A 113 -6.90 -6.27 5.51
N LEU A 114 -6.98 -6.63 4.23
CA LEU A 114 -6.75 -5.70 3.12
C LEU A 114 -7.86 -4.65 2.99
N ASP A 115 -9.11 -5.02 3.24
CA ASP A 115 -10.21 -4.06 3.24
C ASP A 115 -10.12 -3.08 4.42
N LYS A 116 -9.62 -3.56 5.57
CA LYS A 116 -9.31 -2.71 6.72
C LYS A 116 -8.18 -1.73 6.39
N LEU A 117 -7.11 -2.19 5.75
CA LEU A 117 -6.02 -1.33 5.29
C LEU A 117 -6.53 -0.29 4.29
N HIS A 118 -7.32 -0.72 3.31
CA HIS A 118 -7.92 0.17 2.30
C HIS A 118 -8.71 1.31 2.95
N ARG A 119 -9.65 0.99 3.86
CA ARG A 119 -10.46 1.99 4.55
C ARG A 119 -9.63 2.94 5.41
N LEU A 120 -8.58 2.43 6.04
CA LEU A 120 -7.63 3.22 6.83
C LEU A 120 -6.88 4.21 5.93
N LEU A 121 -6.39 3.78 4.77
CA LEU A 121 -5.73 4.65 3.81
C LEU A 121 -6.68 5.76 3.30
N GLU A 122 -7.90 5.40 2.90
CA GLU A 122 -8.94 6.36 2.51
C GLU A 122 -9.20 7.42 3.60
N GLU A 123 -9.37 6.98 4.86
CA GLU A 123 -9.63 7.88 6.00
C GLU A 123 -8.44 8.83 6.28
N HIS A 124 -7.21 8.33 6.13
CA HIS A 124 -6.02 9.11 6.43
C HIS A 124 -5.65 10.11 5.35
N LEU A 125 -5.89 9.74 4.09
CA LEU A 125 -5.63 10.56 2.92
C LEU A 125 -6.81 11.49 2.60
N GLY A 126 -8.03 11.16 3.04
CA GLY A 126 -9.24 11.93 2.73
C GLY A 126 -9.68 11.76 1.28
N ILE A 127 -9.35 10.61 0.67
CA ILE A 127 -9.68 10.24 -0.71
C ILE A 127 -10.43 8.91 -0.71
N THR A 128 -11.17 8.63 -1.78
CA THR A 128 -11.86 7.35 -2.00
C THR A 128 -11.38 6.79 -3.33
N PHE A 129 -11.03 5.50 -3.39
CA PHE A 129 -10.47 4.88 -4.59
C PHE A 129 -10.81 3.38 -4.65
N GLY A 130 -10.86 2.81 -5.85
CA GLY A 130 -11.12 1.38 -6.06
C GLY A 130 -12.47 0.85 -5.52
N LEU A 131 -12.66 -0.46 -5.62
CA LEU A 131 -13.83 -1.16 -5.08
C LEU A 131 -13.65 -1.52 -3.61
N ARG A 132 -14.70 -1.30 -2.82
CA ARG A 132 -14.78 -1.80 -1.44
C ARG A 132 -15.24 -3.25 -1.45
N GLY A 133 -14.46 -4.10 -0.77
CA GLY A 133 -14.83 -5.48 -0.44
C GLY A 133 -15.81 -5.54 0.73
#